data_AF-A0A2H9NCM6-F1
#
_entry.id   AF-A0A2H9NCM6-F1
#
_cell.length_a   1.000
_cell.length_b   1.000
_cell.length_c   1.000
_cell.angle_alpha   90.00
_cell.angle_beta   90.00
_cell.angle_gamma   90.00
#
_symmetry.space_group_name_H-M   'P 1'
#
loop_
_entity.id
_entity.type
_entity.pdbx_description
1 polymer ?
#
loop_
_entity_poly.entity_id
_entity_poly.type
_entity_poly.pdbx_seq_one_letter_code
_entity_poly.pdbx_strand_id
1 'polypeptide(L)'
;KEQELVRGTKFVIKLWNAAKFLEMQKEAGKAGKENFSDKWMINLLNNTIIEATKYMDKNEYSKAKKVIVNFFWNEFADYYIEMIKYRLYGDDKNSRNSAIITYKKVFLDILKMSCIFTPFVTEEIYGQLYNNNNSIHNQLWPEAGKVDKKILNIGELMKQVISEGRQYKISNKMSLGAELENAVIHGPKKELEKIKDVIAGTLRIKNLTIKGSKKISFTVQ
;
A
#
# COMPACT_ATOMS: atom_id res chain seq x y z
N LYS A 1 -2.40 -4.69 29.45
CA LYS A 1 -1.40 -3.58 29.48
C LYS A 1 -0.16 -3.94 28.65
N GLU A 2 0.45 -5.11 28.88
CA GLU A 2 1.63 -5.57 28.12
C GLU A 2 1.37 -5.77 26.61
N GLN A 3 0.25 -6.37 26.22
CA GLN A 3 -0.09 -6.58 24.81
C GLN A 3 -0.23 -5.27 24.01
N GLU A 4 -0.76 -4.21 24.62
CA GLU A 4 -0.92 -2.90 23.99
C GLU A 4 0.44 -2.19 23.81
N LEU A 5 1.35 -2.35 24.77
CA LEU A 5 2.72 -1.86 24.64
C LEU A 5 3.44 -2.56 23.48
N VAL A 6 3.33 -3.89 23.40
CA VAL A 6 3.92 -4.68 22.31
C VAL A 6 3.37 -4.24 20.94
N ARG A 7 2.06 -3.98 20.84
CA ARG A 7 1.43 -3.47 19.61
C ARG A 7 1.97 -2.09 19.24
N GLY A 8 2.10 -1.18 20.21
CA GLY A 8 2.68 0.15 20.00
C GLY A 8 4.11 0.10 19.48
N THR A 9 4.97 -0.68 20.13
CA THR A 9 6.37 -0.86 19.70
C THR A 9 6.46 -1.44 18.29
N LYS A 10 5.65 -2.44 17.96
CA LYS A 10 5.60 -3.02 16.62
C LYS A 10 5.19 -2.01 15.56
N PHE A 11 4.22 -1.14 15.85
CA PHE A 11 3.79 -0.08 14.94
C PHE A 11 4.93 0.91 14.66
N VAL A 12 5.63 1.38 15.71
CA VAL A 12 6.79 2.27 15.57
C VAL A 12 7.89 1.63 14.73
N ILE A 13 8.23 0.37 14.99
CA ILE A 13 9.23 -0.38 14.19
C ILE A 13 8.80 -0.49 12.73
N LYS A 14 7.52 -0.79 12.48
CA LYS A 14 6.99 -0.93 11.11
C LYS A 14 7.01 0.42 10.37
N LEU A 15 6.67 1.54 11.02
CA LEU A 15 6.82 2.89 10.47
C LEU A 15 8.28 3.18 10.08
N TRP A 16 9.21 2.88 10.98
CA TRP A 16 10.64 3.07 10.72
C TRP A 16 11.14 2.23 9.55
N ASN A 17 10.72 0.97 9.46
CA ASN A 17 11.09 0.08 8.35
C ASN A 17 10.51 0.57 7.01
N ALA A 18 9.29 1.10 7.01
CA ALA A 18 8.70 1.72 5.82
C ALA A 18 9.51 2.97 5.40
N ALA A 19 9.89 3.82 6.37
CA ALA A 19 10.73 4.98 6.13
C ALA A 19 12.10 4.60 5.51
N LYS A 20 12.81 3.63 6.12
CA LYS A 20 14.08 3.13 5.61
C LYS A 20 13.95 2.55 4.20
N PHE A 21 12.88 1.81 3.93
CA PHE A 21 12.64 1.29 2.58
C PHE A 21 12.42 2.40 1.54
N LEU A 22 11.72 3.48 1.91
CA LEU A 22 11.54 4.65 1.04
C LEU A 22 12.85 5.44 0.85
N GLU A 23 13.64 5.61 1.91
CA GLU A 23 14.96 6.27 1.87
C GLU A 23 15.92 5.59 0.89
N MET A 24 15.88 4.25 0.82
CA MET A 24 16.67 3.47 -0.14
C MET A 24 16.30 3.74 -1.60
N GLN A 25 15.17 4.39 -1.87
CA GLN A 25 14.77 4.74 -3.23
C GLN A 25 15.42 6.06 -3.66
N LYS A 26 16.13 6.03 -4.79
CA LYS A 26 16.67 7.26 -5.43
C LYS A 26 15.57 8.31 -5.61
N GLU A 27 15.96 9.57 -5.64
CA GLU A 27 15.03 10.66 -5.94
C GLU A 27 14.26 10.39 -7.23
N ALA A 28 12.94 10.56 -7.15
CA ALA A 28 12.08 10.37 -8.29
C ALA A 28 12.33 11.50 -9.30
N GLY A 29 12.69 11.13 -10.52
CA GLY A 29 12.70 12.05 -11.65
C GLY A 29 11.29 12.27 -12.20
N LYS A 30 11.18 12.48 -13.51
CA LYS A 30 9.88 12.66 -14.17
C LYS A 30 8.98 11.43 -13.96
N ALA A 31 7.77 11.67 -13.47
CA ALA A 31 6.75 10.64 -13.31
C ALA A 31 6.16 10.22 -14.67
N GLY A 32 5.82 8.94 -14.78
CA GLY A 32 4.96 8.42 -15.83
C GLY A 32 3.48 8.50 -15.46
N LYS A 33 2.68 7.67 -16.14
CA LYS A 33 1.28 7.47 -15.79
C LYS A 33 1.18 6.58 -14.55
N GLU A 34 0.34 6.97 -13.60
CA GLU A 34 0.01 6.16 -12.42
C GLU A 34 -0.50 4.77 -12.82
N ASN A 35 0.03 3.76 -12.16
CA ASN A 35 -0.45 2.40 -12.24
C ASN A 35 -1.80 2.25 -11.50
N PHE A 36 -2.53 1.17 -11.76
CA PHE A 36 -3.77 0.90 -11.03
C PHE A 36 -3.54 0.83 -9.51
N SER A 37 -2.45 0.17 -9.07
CA SER A 37 -2.09 0.07 -7.65
C SER A 37 -1.89 1.44 -6.99
N ASP A 38 -1.28 2.40 -7.69
CA ASP A 38 -1.10 3.78 -7.22
C ASP A 38 -2.45 4.47 -7.00
N LYS A 39 -3.32 4.41 -8.02
CA LYS A 39 -4.66 5.02 -7.97
C LYS A 39 -5.51 4.42 -6.87
N TRP A 40 -5.47 3.09 -6.73
CA TRP A 40 -6.16 2.39 -5.67
C TRP A 40 -5.67 2.86 -4.30
N MET A 41 -4.37 2.94 -4.08
CA MET A 41 -3.80 3.37 -2.81
C MET A 41 -4.17 4.82 -2.47
N ILE A 42 -4.17 5.74 -3.45
CA ILE A 42 -4.64 7.12 -3.25
C ILE A 42 -6.12 7.17 -2.86
N ASN A 43 -6.97 6.39 -3.52
CA ASN A 43 -8.41 6.34 -3.19
C ASN A 43 -8.66 5.75 -1.80
N LEU A 44 -7.88 4.72 -1.42
CA LEU A 44 -8.00 4.09 -0.11
C LEU A 44 -7.49 5.02 1.01
N LEU A 45 -6.41 5.76 0.76
CA LEU A 45 -5.94 6.83 1.65
C LEU A 45 -7.02 7.89 1.84
N ASN A 46 -7.62 8.41 0.75
CA ASN A 46 -8.68 9.41 0.85
C ASN A 46 -9.87 8.90 1.69
N ASN A 47 -10.29 7.65 1.49
CA ASN A 47 -11.33 7.03 2.31
C ASN A 47 -10.93 6.93 3.79
N THR A 48 -9.67 6.58 4.05
CA THR A 48 -9.10 6.49 5.42
C THR A 48 -9.07 7.86 6.10
N ILE A 49 -8.66 8.92 5.39
CA ILE A 49 -8.64 10.29 5.90
C ILE A 49 -10.07 10.70 6.29
N ILE A 50 -11.06 10.49 5.42
CA ILE A 50 -12.47 10.82 5.72
C ILE A 50 -12.94 10.13 7.01
N GLU A 51 -12.65 8.83 7.14
CA GLU A 51 -13.08 8.06 8.30
C GLU A 51 -12.34 8.48 9.58
N ALA A 52 -11.02 8.69 9.51
CA ALA A 52 -10.21 9.13 10.63
C ALA A 52 -10.63 10.53 11.09
N THR A 53 -10.82 11.49 10.18
CA THR A 53 -11.32 12.84 10.46
C THR A 53 -12.66 12.78 11.19
N LYS A 54 -13.62 11.99 10.69
CA LYS A 54 -14.93 11.82 11.34
C LYS A 54 -14.81 11.34 12.80
N TYR A 55 -13.85 10.46 13.11
CA TYR A 55 -13.62 10.02 14.49
C TYR A 55 -12.91 11.09 15.33
N MET A 56 -11.94 11.81 14.75
CA MET A 56 -11.26 12.92 15.42
C MET A 56 -12.25 14.03 15.79
N ASP A 57 -13.13 14.45 14.88
CA ASP A 57 -14.15 15.49 15.11
C ASP A 57 -15.15 15.13 16.22
N LYS A 58 -15.32 13.83 16.48
CA LYS A 58 -16.18 13.30 17.55
C LYS A 58 -15.43 12.99 18.84
N ASN A 59 -14.16 13.36 18.93
CA ASN A 59 -13.25 13.03 20.05
C ASN A 59 -13.10 11.49 20.26
N GLU A 60 -13.34 10.68 19.24
CA GLU A 60 -13.23 9.21 19.29
C GLU A 60 -11.80 8.75 18.92
N TYR A 61 -10.77 9.29 19.59
CA TYR A 61 -9.35 9.12 19.25
C TYR A 61 -8.89 7.67 19.11
N SER A 62 -9.42 6.76 19.94
CA SER A 62 -9.10 5.33 19.87
C SER A 62 -9.54 4.71 18.54
N LYS A 63 -10.69 5.12 18.01
CA LYS A 63 -11.20 4.64 16.71
C LYS A 63 -10.41 5.24 15.56
N ALA A 64 -10.09 6.55 15.62
CA ALA A 64 -9.23 7.21 14.64
C ALA A 64 -7.87 6.50 14.55
N LYS A 65 -7.21 6.28 15.69
CA LYS A 65 -5.94 5.53 15.76
C LYS A 65 -6.07 4.15 15.14
N LYS A 66 -7.13 3.40 15.47
CA LYS A 66 -7.35 2.05 14.94
C LYS A 66 -7.46 2.05 13.41
N VAL A 67 -8.19 2.99 12.83
CA VAL A 67 -8.34 3.14 11.37
C VAL A 67 -6.99 3.44 10.72
N ILE A 68 -6.23 4.40 11.25
CA ILE A 68 -4.93 4.81 10.71
C ILE A 68 -3.92 3.66 10.78
N VAL A 69 -3.81 3.00 11.94
CA VAL A 69 -2.90 1.87 12.14
C VAL A 69 -3.28 0.69 11.24
N ASN A 70 -4.58 0.39 11.10
CA ASN A 70 -5.05 -0.67 10.22
C ASN A 70 -4.71 -0.37 8.75
N PHE A 71 -4.94 0.87 8.29
CA PHE A 71 -4.58 1.28 6.94
C PHE A 71 -3.07 1.17 6.70
N PHE A 72 -2.24 1.74 7.58
CA PHE A 72 -0.80 1.68 7.43
C PHE A 72 -0.29 0.24 7.40
N TRP A 73 -0.75 -0.60 8.32
CA TRP A 73 -0.25 -1.96 8.44
C TRP A 73 -0.76 -2.86 7.32
N ASN A 74 -2.09 -2.97 7.22
CA ASN A 74 -2.74 -4.00 6.43
C ASN A 74 -2.95 -3.61 4.98
N GLU A 75 -2.92 -2.32 4.63
CA GLU A 75 -3.17 -1.88 3.26
C GLU A 75 -1.89 -1.34 2.62
N PHE A 76 -1.24 -0.41 3.31
CA PHE A 76 -0.03 0.21 2.81
C PHE A 76 1.17 -0.74 2.88
N ALA A 77 1.52 -1.22 4.07
CA ALA A 77 2.75 -1.97 4.25
C ALA A 77 2.69 -3.41 3.71
N ASP A 78 1.62 -4.15 3.97
CA ASP A 78 1.53 -5.57 3.61
C ASP A 78 1.10 -5.83 2.15
N TYR A 79 0.39 -4.88 1.52
CA TYR A 79 -0.01 -4.98 0.12
C TYR A 79 0.70 -3.96 -0.76
N TYR A 80 0.47 -2.66 -0.57
CA TYR A 80 0.95 -1.69 -1.56
C TYR A 80 2.48 -1.67 -1.71
N ILE A 81 3.25 -1.64 -0.61
CA ILE A 81 4.71 -1.72 -0.69
C ILE A 81 5.15 -2.97 -1.49
N GLU A 82 4.53 -4.12 -1.23
CA GLU A 82 4.83 -5.35 -1.96
C GLU A 82 4.41 -5.27 -3.44
N MET A 83 3.25 -4.69 -3.74
CA MET A 83 2.72 -4.52 -5.09
C MET A 83 3.62 -3.65 -5.96
N ILE A 84 4.34 -2.70 -5.38
CA ILE A 84 5.16 -1.78 -6.17
C ILE A 84 6.62 -2.25 -6.32
N LYS A 85 7.07 -3.26 -5.57
CA LYS A 85 8.47 -3.73 -5.60
C LYS A 85 8.95 -4.08 -7.00
N TYR A 86 8.13 -4.76 -7.81
CA TYR A 86 8.51 -5.12 -9.17
C TYR A 86 8.78 -3.89 -10.06
N ARG A 87 8.12 -2.76 -9.77
CA ARG A 87 8.35 -1.48 -10.45
C ARG A 87 9.56 -0.75 -9.88
N LEU A 88 9.77 -0.81 -8.56
CA LEU A 88 10.92 -0.18 -7.91
C LEU A 88 12.25 -0.79 -8.34
N TYR A 89 12.27 -2.09 -8.62
CA TYR A 89 13.43 -2.85 -9.08
C TYR A 89 13.44 -3.13 -10.59
N GLY A 90 12.45 -2.64 -11.33
CA GLY A 90 12.37 -2.81 -12.78
C GLY A 90 13.08 -1.71 -13.56
N ASP A 91 13.17 -1.89 -14.88
CA ASP A 91 13.90 -0.99 -15.78
C ASP A 91 13.10 0.25 -16.23
N ASP A 92 11.77 0.22 -16.11
CA ASP A 92 10.91 1.36 -16.46
C ASP A 92 11.02 2.47 -15.38
N LYS A 93 11.92 3.42 -15.63
CA LYS A 93 12.16 4.58 -14.77
C LYS A 93 10.90 5.42 -14.53
N ASN A 94 10.01 5.56 -15.51
CA ASN A 94 8.81 6.39 -15.38
C ASN A 94 7.78 5.72 -14.46
N SER A 95 7.61 4.40 -14.62
CA SER A 95 6.76 3.58 -13.74
C SER A 95 7.31 3.55 -12.31
N ARG A 96 8.63 3.39 -12.16
CA ARG A 96 9.34 3.50 -10.88
C ARG A 96 9.12 4.85 -10.20
N ASN A 97 9.33 5.96 -10.92
CA ASN A 97 9.17 7.30 -10.38
C ASN A 97 7.73 7.55 -9.91
N SER A 98 6.73 7.09 -10.68
CA SER A 98 5.31 7.20 -10.30
C SER A 98 5.00 6.47 -9.01
N ALA A 99 5.57 5.27 -8.83
CA ALA A 99 5.45 4.49 -7.60
C ALA A 99 6.08 5.20 -6.39
N ILE A 100 7.29 5.76 -6.56
CA ILE A 100 8.00 6.50 -5.50
C ILE A 100 7.23 7.76 -5.10
N ILE A 101 6.71 8.52 -6.06
CA ILE A 101 5.92 9.73 -5.80
C ILE A 101 4.65 9.38 -5.02
N THR A 102 3.94 8.34 -5.46
CA THR A 102 2.74 7.87 -4.76
C THR A 102 3.08 7.37 -3.36
N TYR A 103 4.17 6.62 -3.19
CA TYR A 103 4.68 6.21 -1.87
C TYR A 103 4.90 7.44 -1.00
N LYS A 104 5.73 8.40 -1.44
CA LYS A 104 6.07 9.61 -0.67
C LYS A 104 4.82 10.37 -0.25
N LYS A 105 3.88 10.59 -1.16
CA LYS A 105 2.60 11.27 -0.85
C LYS A 105 1.83 10.51 0.22
N VAL A 106 1.59 9.23 0.01
CA VAL A 106 0.74 8.43 0.91
C VAL A 106 1.40 8.29 2.28
N PHE A 107 2.70 8.06 2.32
CA PHE A 107 3.44 7.92 3.55
C PHE A 107 3.50 9.22 4.34
N LEU A 108 3.65 10.38 3.69
CA LEU A 108 3.56 11.69 4.34
C LEU A 108 2.22 11.86 5.06
N ASP A 109 1.10 11.55 4.41
CA ASP A 109 -0.22 11.68 5.04
C ASP A 109 -0.43 10.68 6.17
N ILE A 110 0.15 9.47 6.08
CA ILE A 110 0.17 8.51 7.20
C ILE A 110 0.91 9.11 8.40
N LEU A 111 2.07 9.75 8.19
CA LEU A 111 2.84 10.38 9.26
C LEU A 111 2.06 11.57 9.86
N LYS A 112 1.43 12.40 9.03
CA LYS A 112 0.61 13.54 9.48
C LYS A 112 -0.59 13.10 10.32
N MET A 113 -1.26 12.00 9.96
CA MET A 113 -2.34 11.45 10.79
C MET A 113 -1.81 10.78 12.07
N SER A 114 -0.61 10.19 12.01
CA SER A 114 -0.04 9.40 13.11
C SER A 114 0.71 10.24 14.14
N CYS A 115 1.12 11.48 13.81
CA CYS A 115 1.96 12.31 14.68
C CYS A 115 1.31 12.65 16.02
N ILE A 116 -0.02 12.73 16.07
CA ILE A 116 -0.80 12.93 17.31
C ILE A 116 -0.63 11.73 18.28
N PHE A 117 -0.39 10.53 17.76
CA PHE A 117 -0.28 9.29 18.56
C PHE A 117 1.17 8.85 18.80
N THR A 118 2.08 9.15 17.88
CA THR A 118 3.49 8.71 17.91
C THR A 118 4.44 9.86 17.53
N PRO A 119 4.47 10.96 18.29
CA PRO A 119 5.01 12.25 17.84
C PRO A 119 6.51 12.21 17.52
N PHE A 120 7.31 11.54 18.34
CA PHE A 120 8.77 11.54 18.19
C PHE A 120 9.25 10.78 16.95
N VAL A 121 8.71 9.58 16.71
CA VAL A 121 9.12 8.79 15.54
C VAL A 121 8.63 9.42 14.23
N THR A 122 7.43 10.03 14.23
CA THR A 122 6.94 10.72 13.03
C THR A 122 7.74 11.97 12.73
N GLU A 123 8.18 12.70 13.76
CA GLU A 123 9.06 13.86 13.60
C GLU A 123 10.41 13.46 12.98
N GLU A 124 11.04 12.43 13.54
CA GLU A 124 12.33 11.92 13.04
C GLU A 124 12.24 11.45 11.58
N ILE A 125 11.23 10.61 11.28
CA ILE A 125 11.00 10.12 9.91
C ILE A 125 10.73 11.30 8.96
N TYR A 126 9.95 12.29 9.39
CA TYR A 126 9.60 13.43 8.56
C TYR A 126 10.83 14.27 8.22
N GLY A 127 11.66 14.59 9.22
CA GLY A 127 12.92 15.31 9.04
C GLY A 127 13.85 14.62 8.06
N GLN A 128 14.01 13.29 8.19
CA GLN A 128 14.88 12.50 7.30
C GLN A 128 14.38 12.46 5.85
N LEU A 129 13.08 12.30 5.61
CA LEU A 129 12.56 12.00 4.27
C LEU A 129 12.03 13.20 3.49
N TYR A 130 11.56 14.24 4.18
CA TYR A 130 10.88 15.38 3.56
C TYR A 130 11.59 16.71 3.79
N ASN A 131 12.72 16.69 4.51
CA ASN A 131 13.72 17.75 4.69
C ASN A 131 13.18 19.19 4.54
N ASN A 132 12.28 19.57 5.44
CA ASN A 132 11.56 20.83 5.34
C ASN A 132 11.98 21.88 6.40
N ASN A 133 13.05 21.64 7.18
CA ASN A 133 13.48 22.50 8.31
C ASN A 133 12.30 22.98 9.19
N ASN A 134 11.26 22.17 9.28
CA ASN A 134 10.00 22.46 9.94
C ASN A 134 9.51 21.16 10.56
N SER A 135 8.68 21.28 11.59
CA SER A 135 8.14 20.13 12.31
C SER A 135 6.94 19.52 11.61
N ILE A 136 6.76 18.20 11.72
CA ILE A 136 5.52 17.56 11.25
C ILE A 136 4.32 18.05 12.06
N HIS A 137 4.55 18.49 13.30
CA HIS A 137 3.51 19.01 14.19
C HIS A 137 2.98 20.38 13.74
N ASN A 138 3.67 21.06 12.84
CA ASN A 138 3.21 22.30 12.20
C ASN A 138 2.46 22.05 10.88
N GLN A 139 2.32 20.79 10.45
CA GLN A 139 1.58 20.44 9.25
C GLN A 139 0.08 20.37 9.53
N LEU A 140 -0.73 20.82 8.58
CA LEU A 140 -2.19 20.69 8.65
C LEU A 140 -2.60 19.21 8.53
N TRP A 141 -3.68 18.82 9.20
CA TRP A 141 -4.30 17.52 8.98
C TRP A 141 -4.57 17.30 7.47
N PRO A 142 -4.32 16.11 6.90
CA PRO A 142 -4.46 15.91 5.47
C PRO A 142 -5.92 16.07 5.02
N GLU A 143 -6.10 16.68 3.85
CA GLU A 143 -7.39 16.81 3.20
C GLU A 143 -7.63 15.61 2.28
N ALA A 144 -8.83 15.04 2.38
CA ALA A 144 -9.21 13.92 1.51
C ALA A 144 -9.58 14.41 0.11
N GLY A 145 -9.00 13.77 -0.90
CA GLY A 145 -9.47 13.93 -2.28
C GLY A 145 -10.76 13.14 -2.56
N LYS A 146 -11.19 13.18 -3.82
CA LYS A 146 -12.34 12.39 -4.29
C LYS A 146 -12.05 10.89 -4.15
N VAL A 147 -13.08 10.12 -3.81
CA VAL A 147 -13.05 8.65 -3.70
C VAL A 147 -13.92 8.04 -4.79
N ASP A 148 -13.33 7.23 -5.65
CA ASP A 148 -14.02 6.38 -6.61
C ASP A 148 -14.21 4.98 -6.06
N LYS A 149 -15.47 4.66 -5.70
CA LYS A 149 -15.86 3.34 -5.18
C LYS A 149 -15.56 2.20 -6.16
N LYS A 150 -15.55 2.45 -7.47
CA LYS A 150 -15.22 1.41 -8.47
C LYS A 150 -13.75 1.03 -8.39
N ILE A 151 -12.86 2.01 -8.17
CA ILE A 151 -11.42 1.75 -7.98
C ILE A 151 -11.21 0.93 -6.71
N LEU A 152 -11.88 1.30 -5.60
CA LEU A 152 -11.80 0.55 -4.34
C LEU A 152 -12.26 -0.91 -4.51
N ASN A 153 -13.41 -1.15 -5.15
CA ASN A 153 -13.93 -2.50 -5.35
C ASN A 153 -12.99 -3.37 -6.22
N ILE A 154 -12.41 -2.80 -7.28
CA ILE A 154 -11.42 -3.52 -8.11
C ILE A 154 -10.12 -3.75 -7.32
N GLY A 155 -9.75 -2.84 -6.43
CA GLY A 155 -8.60 -3.02 -5.53
C GLY A 155 -8.79 -4.16 -4.53
N GLU A 156 -9.99 -4.36 -3.99
CA GLU A 156 -10.28 -5.52 -3.14
C GLU A 156 -10.22 -6.83 -3.92
N LEU A 157 -10.71 -6.85 -5.16
CA LEU A 157 -10.52 -7.98 -6.07
C LEU A 157 -9.02 -8.26 -6.30
N MET A 158 -8.22 -7.23 -6.52
CA MET A 158 -6.78 -7.33 -6.69
C MET A 158 -6.10 -7.95 -5.45
N LYS A 159 -6.46 -7.48 -4.25
CA LYS A 159 -5.96 -8.05 -2.99
C LYS A 159 -6.36 -9.50 -2.82
N GLN A 160 -7.60 -9.86 -3.14
CA GLN A 160 -8.06 -11.24 -3.04
C GLN A 160 -7.21 -12.18 -3.92
N VAL A 161 -6.99 -11.83 -5.18
CA VAL A 161 -6.19 -12.65 -6.11
C VAL A 161 -4.73 -12.74 -5.65
N ILE A 162 -4.13 -11.63 -5.19
CA ILE A 162 -2.75 -11.63 -4.68
C ILE A 162 -2.64 -12.53 -3.45
N SER A 163 -3.62 -12.50 -2.55
CA SER A 163 -3.65 -13.37 -1.38
C SER A 163 -3.76 -14.85 -1.75
N GLU A 164 -4.61 -15.21 -2.72
CA GLU A 164 -4.67 -16.58 -3.24
C GLU A 164 -3.33 -17.03 -3.84
N GLY A 165 -2.67 -16.17 -4.62
CA GLY A 165 -1.34 -16.46 -5.18
C GLY A 165 -0.25 -16.60 -4.11
N ARG A 166 -0.27 -15.77 -3.07
CA ARG A 166 0.65 -15.88 -1.92
C ARG A 166 0.39 -17.17 -1.14
N GLN A 167 -0.87 -17.52 -0.91
CA GLN A 167 -1.25 -18.76 -0.23
C GLN A 167 -0.79 -19.98 -1.03
N TYR A 168 -0.98 -19.98 -2.35
CA TYR A 168 -0.46 -21.04 -3.22
C TYR A 168 1.04 -21.25 -3.03
N LYS A 169 1.83 -20.16 -3.06
CA LYS A 169 3.30 -20.24 -2.86
C LYS A 169 3.65 -20.83 -1.50
N ILE A 170 3.00 -20.36 -0.44
CA ILE A 170 3.22 -20.85 0.93
C ILE A 170 2.88 -22.34 1.05
N SER A 171 1.72 -22.77 0.54
CA SER A 171 1.29 -24.17 0.55
C SER A 171 2.24 -25.09 -0.22
N ASN A 172 2.92 -24.56 -1.24
CA ASN A 172 3.93 -25.27 -2.01
C ASN A 172 5.38 -25.04 -1.52
N LYS A 173 5.56 -24.49 -0.31
CA LYS A 173 6.88 -24.20 0.31
C LYS A 173 7.78 -23.30 -0.54
N MET A 174 7.19 -22.47 -1.39
CA MET A 174 7.89 -21.50 -2.23
C MET A 174 8.07 -20.18 -1.47
N SER A 175 9.16 -19.46 -1.75
CA SER A 175 9.30 -18.08 -1.29
C SER A 175 8.30 -17.18 -2.03
N LEU A 176 7.86 -16.08 -1.40
CA LEU A 176 6.95 -15.13 -2.07
C LEU A 176 7.58 -14.49 -3.32
N GLY A 177 8.92 -14.42 -3.36
CA GLY A 177 9.70 -13.96 -4.50
C GLY A 177 10.01 -15.03 -5.55
N ALA A 178 9.60 -16.29 -5.36
CA ALA A 178 9.80 -17.33 -6.36
C ALA A 178 8.99 -17.02 -7.63
N GLU A 179 9.57 -17.23 -8.80
CA GLU A 179 8.88 -17.00 -10.07
C GLU A 179 7.87 -18.11 -10.36
N LEU A 180 6.79 -17.76 -11.06
CA LEU A 180 5.78 -18.68 -11.57
C LEU A 180 5.77 -18.59 -13.10
N GLU A 181 5.95 -19.71 -13.78
CA GLU A 181 6.03 -19.74 -15.25
C GLU A 181 4.65 -19.44 -15.87
N ASN A 182 3.64 -20.20 -15.45
CA ASN A 182 2.27 -20.09 -15.95
C ASN A 182 1.27 -20.05 -14.79
N ALA A 183 0.39 -19.05 -14.80
CA ALA A 183 -0.73 -19.01 -13.87
C ALA A 183 -2.02 -18.58 -14.58
N VAL A 184 -3.13 -19.12 -14.08
CA VAL A 184 -4.48 -18.84 -14.56
C VAL A 184 -5.30 -18.28 -13.41
N ILE A 185 -5.92 -17.12 -13.64
CA ILE A 185 -6.90 -16.52 -12.74
C ILE A 185 -8.29 -16.72 -13.35
N HIS A 186 -9.20 -17.28 -12.58
CA HIS A 186 -10.62 -17.30 -12.90
C HIS A 186 -11.30 -16.14 -12.20
N GLY A 187 -12.21 -15.42 -12.86
CA GLY A 187 -13.00 -14.37 -12.22
C GLY A 187 -13.61 -13.37 -13.21
N PRO A 188 -14.03 -12.18 -12.73
CA PRO A 188 -14.64 -11.17 -13.58
C PRO A 188 -13.59 -10.57 -14.54
N LYS A 189 -13.61 -11.04 -15.79
CA LYS A 189 -12.56 -10.80 -16.79
C LYS A 189 -12.28 -9.31 -16.99
N LYS A 190 -13.31 -8.48 -17.14
CA LYS A 190 -13.18 -7.04 -17.44
C LYS A 190 -12.41 -6.28 -16.35
N GLU A 191 -12.64 -6.62 -15.10
CA GLU A 191 -11.98 -6.04 -13.94
C GLU A 191 -10.56 -6.58 -13.79
N LEU A 192 -10.38 -7.89 -13.91
CA LEU A 192 -9.07 -8.54 -13.81
C LEU A 192 -8.08 -8.06 -14.88
N GLU A 193 -8.53 -7.80 -16.11
CA GLU A 193 -7.66 -7.28 -17.17
C GLU A 193 -7.09 -5.90 -16.83
N LYS A 194 -7.77 -5.09 -16.01
CA LYS A 194 -7.28 -3.77 -15.59
C LYS A 194 -6.14 -3.81 -14.56
N ILE A 195 -6.00 -4.95 -13.88
CA ILE A 195 -5.06 -5.16 -12.77
C ILE A 195 -4.09 -6.32 -13.06
N LYS A 196 -4.10 -6.83 -14.29
CA LYS A 196 -3.31 -7.99 -14.72
C LYS A 196 -1.82 -7.77 -14.51
N ASP A 197 -1.34 -6.59 -14.89
CA ASP A 197 0.06 -6.19 -14.77
C ASP A 197 0.50 -6.13 -13.29
N VAL A 198 -0.35 -5.58 -12.42
CA VAL A 198 -0.09 -5.52 -10.98
C VAL A 198 0.00 -6.93 -10.39
N ILE A 199 -0.96 -7.79 -10.72
CA ILE A 199 -0.97 -9.17 -10.21
C ILE A 199 0.25 -9.94 -10.70
N ALA A 200 0.55 -9.87 -12.00
CA ALA A 200 1.70 -10.55 -12.59
C ALA A 200 3.02 -10.07 -11.98
N GLY A 201 3.19 -8.75 -11.85
CA GLY A 201 4.39 -8.16 -11.23
C GLY A 201 4.54 -8.52 -9.76
N THR A 202 3.46 -8.41 -8.98
CA THR A 202 3.47 -8.70 -7.54
C THR A 202 3.77 -10.17 -7.25
N LEU A 203 3.18 -11.08 -8.03
CA LEU A 203 3.35 -12.51 -7.85
C LEU A 203 4.50 -13.10 -8.68
N ARG A 204 5.25 -12.27 -9.43
CA ARG A 204 6.34 -12.71 -10.33
C ARG A 204 5.91 -13.82 -11.29
N ILE A 205 4.81 -13.59 -11.99
CA ILE A 205 4.25 -14.51 -12.97
C ILE A 205 4.71 -14.07 -14.37
N LYS A 206 5.32 -14.97 -15.14
CA LYS A 206 5.71 -14.69 -16.53
C LYS A 206 4.51 -14.70 -17.46
N ASN A 207 3.72 -15.77 -17.44
CA ASN A 207 2.54 -15.91 -18.29
C ASN A 207 1.26 -15.99 -17.46
N LEU A 208 0.53 -14.87 -17.40
CA LEU A 208 -0.74 -14.79 -16.69
C LEU A 208 -1.92 -14.83 -17.67
N THR A 209 -2.76 -15.85 -17.52
CA THR A 209 -3.99 -16.02 -18.30
C THR A 209 -5.22 -15.70 -17.43
N ILE A 210 -6.16 -14.93 -17.97
CA ILE A 210 -7.43 -14.63 -17.30
C ILE A 210 -8.56 -15.38 -17.98
N LYS A 211 -9.31 -16.17 -17.21
CA LYS A 211 -10.51 -16.88 -17.65
C LYS A 211 -11.74 -16.32 -16.95
N GLY A 212 -12.82 -16.14 -17.71
CA GLY A 212 -14.09 -15.64 -17.17
C GLY A 212 -14.74 -16.65 -16.23
N SER A 213 -15.09 -16.23 -15.02
CA SER A 213 -15.79 -17.05 -14.02
C SER A 213 -16.55 -16.18 -13.03
N LYS A 214 -17.59 -16.74 -12.39
CA LYS A 214 -18.28 -16.10 -11.26
C LYS A 214 -17.48 -16.20 -9.95
N LYS A 215 -16.64 -17.24 -9.81
CA LYS A 215 -15.79 -17.45 -8.64
C LYS A 215 -14.35 -17.11 -8.97
N ILE A 216 -13.68 -16.51 -8.00
CA ILE A 216 -12.25 -16.22 -8.09
C ILE A 216 -11.48 -17.48 -7.71
N SER A 217 -10.51 -17.84 -8.54
CA SER A 217 -9.54 -18.89 -8.20
C SER A 217 -8.21 -18.67 -8.91
N PHE A 218 -7.13 -18.96 -8.20
CA PHE A 218 -5.77 -18.94 -8.70
C PHE A 218 -5.22 -20.36 -8.87
N THR A 219 -4.73 -20.69 -10.07
CA THR A 219 -4.09 -21.98 -10.36
C THR A 219 -2.80 -21.78 -11.12
N VAL A 220 -1.75 -22.54 -10.76
CA VAL A 220 -0.46 -22.56 -11.46
C VAL A 220 -0.39 -23.82 -12.31
N GLN A 221 0.21 -23.71 -13.51
CA GLN A 221 0.40 -24.80 -14.47
C GLN A 221 1.88 -25.14 -14.62
#